data_AF-A0A255UCF1-F1
#
_entry.id   AF-A0A255UCF1-F1
#
_cell.length_a   1.000
_cell.length_b   1.000
_cell.length_c   1.000
_cell.angle_alpha   90.00
_cell.angle_beta   90.00
_cell.angle_gamma   90.00
#
_symmetry.space_group_name_H-M   'P 1'
#
loop_
_entity.id
_entity.type
_entity.pdbx_description
1 polymer ?
#
loop_
_entity_poly.entity_id
_entity_poly.type
_entity_poly.pdbx_seq_one_letter_code
_entity_poly.pdbx_strand_id
1 'polypeptide(L)'
;MNIQHTMNLYSPSGYAMPFEADENTPIEVARNYGKHVNEKTGEESFSHGMDFRVRRGTWLKALATGVVSGISSDTQNGFSLTVNYPNYADGKRSCYDVIYSHISEAVCNFGKNVKAGDNVARCDGLLHVEVHFNGEETDPLEFLTMIRDNLIVNSQKDMSGTNPEIATLDFDVHTPYDAQQTEIDQLMMRYFGSYMTDLLSGNYHVPTQTEQGLRNVIAEGARNGAYYEHTPSMLNPLGLGHRSFSIIERVQTILITDFLNYLALMHSVFLSSMSEIEKKKLLTGL
;
A
#
# COMPACT_ATOMS: atom_id res chain seq x y z
N MET A 1 -18.32 21.96 -3.40
CA MET A 1 -16.91 21.51 -3.52
C MET A 1 -16.61 20.64 -2.31
N ASN A 2 -16.69 19.32 -2.45
CA ASN A 2 -16.31 18.39 -1.39
C ASN A 2 -14.80 18.23 -1.44
N ILE A 3 -14.10 18.92 -0.53
CA ILE A 3 -12.66 18.71 -0.33
C ILE A 3 -12.55 17.40 0.46
N GLN A 4 -12.27 16.29 -0.22
CA GLN A 4 -11.74 15.11 0.46
C GLN A 4 -10.48 15.56 1.21
N HIS A 5 -10.49 15.47 2.54
CA HIS A 5 -9.28 15.59 3.34
C HIS A 5 -8.37 14.42 2.94
N THR A 6 -7.48 14.63 1.96
CA THR A 6 -6.43 13.66 1.69
C THR A 6 -5.52 13.62 2.92
N MET A 7 -5.58 12.50 3.64
CA MET A 7 -4.74 12.16 4.78
C MET A 7 -3.27 11.90 4.40
N ASN A 8 -2.91 12.06 3.12
CA ASN A 8 -1.54 11.82 2.68
C ASN A 8 -0.55 12.82 3.29
N LEU A 9 0.50 12.32 3.96
CA LEU A 9 1.58 13.14 4.51
C LEU A 9 2.60 13.48 3.42
N TYR A 10 2.85 14.77 3.19
CA TYR A 10 3.91 15.24 2.31
C TYR A 10 5.12 15.71 3.11
N SER A 11 6.28 15.12 2.85
CA SER A 11 7.53 15.35 3.60
C SER A 11 8.69 15.79 2.69
N PRO A 12 9.32 16.95 2.94
CA PRO A 12 10.48 17.41 2.17
C PRO A 12 11.74 16.53 2.29
N SER A 13 11.90 15.79 3.39
CA SER A 13 13.04 14.91 3.62
C SER A 13 12.83 13.48 3.10
N GLY A 14 11.73 13.20 2.40
CA GLY A 14 11.32 11.82 2.10
C GLY A 14 10.71 11.11 3.30
N TYR A 15 10.76 9.77 3.29
CA TYR A 15 10.07 8.89 4.24
C TYR A 15 10.98 7.78 4.75
N ALA A 16 10.65 7.18 5.89
CA ALA A 16 11.31 6.00 6.44
C ALA A 16 10.33 5.19 7.32
N MET A 17 10.58 3.90 7.48
CA MET A 17 9.87 3.07 8.46
C MET A 17 10.43 3.27 9.88
N PRO A 18 9.64 3.07 10.95
CA PRO A 18 10.04 3.39 12.32
C PRO A 18 11.21 2.53 12.81
N PHE A 19 11.37 1.33 12.28
CA PHE A 19 12.49 0.44 12.58
C PHE A 19 12.76 -0.48 11.39
N GLU A 20 13.96 -1.06 11.37
CA GLU A 20 14.33 -2.09 10.39
C GLU A 20 14.02 -3.49 10.96
N ALA A 21 13.36 -4.31 10.15
CA ALA A 21 13.26 -5.74 10.38
C ALA A 21 14.36 -6.43 9.56
N ASP A 22 14.98 -7.48 10.13
CA ASP A 22 15.86 -8.38 9.38
C ASP A 22 15.02 -9.07 8.28
N GLU A 23 15.56 -9.19 7.07
CA GLU A 23 14.92 -9.84 5.92
C GLU A 23 14.39 -11.25 6.26
N ASN A 24 15.01 -11.93 7.23
CA ASN A 24 14.65 -13.29 7.65
C ASN A 24 13.73 -13.34 8.87
N THR A 25 13.40 -12.20 9.48
CA THR A 25 12.55 -12.13 10.68
C THR A 25 11.24 -11.42 10.35
N PRO A 26 10.10 -12.13 10.30
CA PRO A 26 8.81 -11.47 10.10
C PRO A 26 8.53 -10.49 11.23
N ILE A 27 7.87 -9.38 10.90
CA ILE A 27 7.39 -8.41 11.90
C ILE A 27 6.28 -9.09 12.71
N GLU A 28 6.50 -9.21 14.02
CA GLU A 28 5.51 -9.78 14.94
C GLU A 28 4.70 -8.65 15.57
N VAL A 29 3.41 -8.60 15.24
CA VAL A 29 2.44 -7.69 15.85
C VAL A 29 1.88 -8.38 17.10
N ALA A 30 2.21 -7.83 18.27
CA ALA A 30 1.73 -8.35 19.55
C ALA A 30 0.29 -7.93 19.84
N ARG A 31 -0.13 -6.76 19.35
CA ARG A 31 -1.48 -6.21 19.54
C ARG A 31 -1.84 -5.27 18.41
N ASN A 32 -3.02 -5.45 17.84
CA ASN A 32 -3.58 -4.55 16.82
C ASN A 32 -4.37 -3.41 17.46
N TYR A 33 -4.52 -2.32 16.72
CA TYR A 33 -5.45 -1.25 17.03
C TYR A 33 -6.91 -1.75 17.03
N GLY A 34 -7.77 -1.11 17.82
CA GLY A 34 -9.21 -1.37 17.82
C GLY A 34 -9.70 -2.28 18.95
N LYS A 35 -10.89 -2.86 18.76
CA LYS A 35 -11.58 -3.66 19.79
C LYS A 35 -11.03 -5.08 19.89
N HIS A 36 -10.82 -5.53 21.12
CA HIS A 36 -10.42 -6.89 21.48
C HIS A 36 -11.42 -7.48 22.45
N VAL A 37 -11.83 -8.71 22.19
CA VAL A 37 -12.68 -9.49 23.10
C VAL A 37 -11.83 -10.59 23.71
N ASN A 38 -11.74 -10.63 25.03
CA ASN A 38 -11.07 -11.72 25.71
C ASN A 38 -11.90 -13.00 25.55
N GLU A 39 -11.37 -13.99 24.83
CA GLU A 39 -12.08 -15.26 24.55
C GLU A 39 -12.49 -16.04 25.81
N LYS A 40 -11.81 -15.82 26.94
CA LYS A 40 -12.06 -16.54 28.20
C LYS A 40 -13.00 -15.80 29.14
N THR A 41 -12.92 -14.47 29.20
CA THR A 41 -13.72 -13.66 30.13
C THR A 41 -14.90 -12.96 29.46
N GLY A 42 -14.90 -12.85 28.13
CA GLY A 42 -15.89 -12.09 27.36
C GLY A 42 -15.75 -10.56 27.52
N GLU A 43 -14.72 -10.08 28.22
CA GLU A 43 -14.52 -8.64 28.43
C GLU A 43 -14.02 -7.98 27.15
N GLU A 44 -14.65 -6.86 26.80
CA GLU A 44 -14.23 -5.99 25.71
C GLU A 44 -13.18 -5.00 26.22
N SER A 45 -12.12 -4.83 25.44
CA SER A 45 -11.10 -3.79 25.64
C SER A 45 -10.80 -3.11 24.31
N PHE A 46 -10.31 -1.88 24.35
CA PHE A 46 -9.93 -1.13 23.15
C PHE A 46 -8.44 -0.80 23.22
N SER A 47 -7.73 -1.06 22.13
CA SER A 47 -6.31 -0.73 21.97
C SER A 47 -6.19 0.55 21.14
N HIS A 48 -5.72 1.62 21.77
CA HIS A 48 -5.54 2.95 21.17
C HIS A 48 -4.30 3.06 20.27
N GLY A 49 -3.57 1.96 20.09
CA GLY A 49 -2.38 1.88 19.27
C GLY A 49 -2.05 0.45 18.87
N MET A 50 -0.86 0.26 18.30
CA MET A 50 -0.34 -1.03 17.89
C MET A 50 0.94 -1.38 18.66
N ASP A 51 1.07 -2.65 19.03
CA ASP A 51 2.27 -3.18 19.67
C ASP A 51 3.08 -4.05 18.69
N PHE A 52 4.35 -3.71 18.52
CA PHE A 52 5.30 -4.47 17.71
C PHE A 52 6.35 -5.11 18.60
N ARG A 53 6.64 -6.40 18.42
CA ARG A 53 7.83 -7.00 19.04
C ARG A 53 9.05 -6.62 18.23
N VAL A 54 9.99 -5.98 18.91
CA VAL A 54 11.22 -5.46 18.32
C VAL A 54 12.41 -5.93 19.13
N ARG A 55 13.58 -6.09 18.52
CA ARG A 55 14.77 -6.46 19.29
C ARG A 55 15.14 -5.30 20.23
N ARG A 56 15.62 -5.63 21.43
CA ARG A 56 16.14 -4.62 22.36
C ARG A 56 17.33 -3.90 21.73
N GLY A 57 17.34 -2.58 21.86
CA GLY A 57 18.37 -1.72 21.29
C GLY A 57 18.21 -1.41 19.80
N THR A 58 17.16 -1.91 19.14
CA THR A 58 16.80 -1.49 17.78
C THR A 58 16.60 0.03 17.76
N TRP A 59 17.16 0.68 16.75
CA TRP A 59 16.98 2.11 16.53
C TRP A 59 15.54 2.41 16.10
N LEU A 60 14.91 3.34 16.80
CA LEU A 60 13.68 3.99 16.35
C LEU A 60 14.06 5.18 15.46
N LYS A 61 13.49 5.22 14.26
CA LYS A 61 13.76 6.23 13.23
C LYS A 61 12.59 7.20 13.08
N ALA A 62 12.90 8.46 12.81
CA ALA A 62 11.91 9.43 12.37
C ALA A 62 11.37 9.04 10.99
N LEU A 63 10.05 9.10 10.83
CA LEU A 63 9.36 8.64 9.62
C LEU A 63 9.43 9.64 8.47
N ALA A 64 9.55 10.93 8.79
CA ALA A 64 9.42 12.04 7.85
C ALA A 64 10.09 13.30 8.41
N THR A 65 9.97 14.44 7.72
CA THR A 65 10.32 15.75 8.29
C THR A 65 9.38 16.08 9.44
N GLY A 66 9.94 16.29 10.63
CA GLY A 66 9.14 16.54 11.83
C GLY A 66 9.89 17.26 12.93
N VAL A 67 9.22 17.43 14.06
CA VAL A 67 9.75 18.01 15.29
C VAL A 67 9.37 17.14 16.48
N VAL A 68 10.32 16.88 17.37
CA VAL A 68 10.06 16.22 18.64
C VAL A 68 9.19 17.13 19.50
N SER A 69 7.94 16.76 19.71
CA SER A 69 6.91 17.58 20.37
C SER A 69 6.56 17.08 21.78
N GLY A 70 7.07 15.93 22.19
CA GLY A 70 6.83 15.39 23.53
C GLY A 70 7.90 14.38 23.93
N ILE A 71 8.32 14.43 25.19
CA ILE A 71 9.11 13.38 25.84
C ILE A 71 8.52 13.23 27.23
N SER A 72 8.08 12.02 27.56
CA SER A 72 7.51 11.70 28.87
C SER A 72 8.05 10.37 29.38
N SER A 73 7.90 10.15 30.67
CA SER A 73 8.13 8.86 31.28
C SER A 73 7.08 8.64 32.35
N ASP A 74 6.35 7.54 32.26
CA ASP A 74 5.38 7.14 33.27
C ASP A 74 5.45 5.62 33.54
N THR A 75 4.75 5.17 34.57
CA THR A 75 4.80 3.77 35.03
C THR A 75 3.99 2.80 34.16
N GLN A 76 3.05 3.29 33.34
CA GLN A 76 2.23 2.48 32.45
C GLN A 76 2.86 2.35 31.05
N ASN A 77 3.26 3.46 30.45
CA ASN A 77 3.76 3.55 29.08
C ASN A 77 5.29 3.45 29.00
N GLY A 78 5.99 3.49 30.14
CA GLY A 78 7.45 3.58 30.17
C GLY A 78 7.93 4.95 29.70
N PHE A 79 9.11 5.00 29.09
CA PHE A 79 9.52 6.20 28.34
C PHE A 79 8.70 6.29 27.06
N SER A 80 8.29 7.51 26.73
CA SER A 80 7.55 7.82 25.52
C SER A 80 8.12 9.05 24.81
N LEU A 81 8.05 9.02 23.48
CA LEU A 81 8.49 10.07 22.58
C LEU A 81 7.36 10.40 21.61
N THR A 82 7.03 11.68 21.47
CA THR A 82 6.09 12.16 20.46
C THR A 82 6.85 12.94 19.39
N VAL A 83 6.62 12.59 18.14
CA VAL A 83 7.12 13.34 16.98
C VAL A 83 5.92 13.88 16.21
N ASN A 84 5.86 15.20 16.09
CA ASN A 84 4.92 15.87 15.22
C ASN A 84 5.50 15.92 13.79
N TYR A 85 4.73 15.45 12.81
CA TYR A 85 5.02 15.50 11.40
C TYR A 85 4.05 16.46 10.71
N PRO A 86 4.43 17.73 10.52
CA PRO A 86 3.65 18.67 9.74
C PRO A 86 3.51 18.19 8.29
N ASN A 87 2.33 18.39 7.71
CA ASN A 87 2.12 18.14 6.29
C ASN A 87 2.56 19.36 5.48
N TYR A 88 3.50 19.16 4.56
CA TYR A 88 4.09 20.23 3.75
C TYR A 88 3.41 20.40 2.37
N ALA A 89 2.22 19.83 2.17
CA ALA A 89 1.41 20.08 0.97
C ALA A 89 0.89 21.51 0.90
N ASP A 90 0.76 22.03 -0.32
CA ASP A 90 0.29 23.40 -0.55
C ASP A 90 -1.14 23.60 -0.01
N GLY A 91 -1.33 24.69 0.76
CA GLY A 91 -2.63 25.10 1.29
C GLY A 91 -3.22 24.29 2.46
N LYS A 92 -2.55 23.24 2.99
CA LYS A 92 -3.09 22.42 4.09
C LYS A 92 -2.27 22.54 5.37
N ARG A 93 -2.92 22.99 6.46
CA ARG A 93 -2.36 22.94 7.83
C ARG A 93 -2.81 21.66 8.52
N SER A 94 -2.29 20.52 8.07
CA SER A 94 -2.52 19.24 8.76
C SER A 94 -1.22 18.70 9.33
N CYS A 95 -1.30 17.89 10.37
CA CYS A 95 -0.14 17.22 10.96
C CYS A 95 -0.53 15.84 11.50
N TYR A 96 0.48 15.01 11.65
CA TYR A 96 0.41 13.77 12.40
C TYR A 96 1.21 13.90 13.68
N ASP A 97 0.62 13.55 14.81
CA ASP A 97 1.35 13.30 16.05
C ASP A 97 1.50 11.78 16.20
N VAL A 98 2.74 11.31 16.17
CA VAL A 98 3.04 9.88 16.36
C VAL A 98 3.73 9.72 17.70
N ILE A 99 3.13 8.87 18.54
CA ILE A 99 3.58 8.61 19.90
C ILE A 99 4.19 7.22 19.92
N TYR A 100 5.42 7.14 20.41
CA TYR A 100 6.17 5.91 20.59
C TYR A 100 6.37 5.67 22.07
N SER A 101 5.90 4.54 22.59
CA SER A 101 6.02 4.16 24.00
C SER A 101 6.79 2.85 24.14
N HIS A 102 7.19 2.52 25.37
CA HIS A 102 8.07 1.39 25.70
C HIS A 102 9.47 1.47 25.04
N ILE A 103 9.99 2.69 24.85
CA ILE A 103 11.38 2.92 24.42
C ILE A 103 12.32 2.88 25.63
N SER A 104 13.58 2.47 25.42
CA SER A 104 14.59 2.45 26.49
C SER A 104 15.20 3.83 26.73
N GLU A 105 15.42 4.60 25.66
CA GLU A 105 16.00 5.94 25.72
C GLU A 105 15.57 6.76 24.50
N ALA A 106 15.27 8.05 24.70
CA ALA A 106 15.20 9.03 23.62
C ALA A 106 16.61 9.60 23.38
N VAL A 107 17.05 9.66 22.12
CA VAL A 107 18.37 10.22 21.75
C VAL A 107 18.26 11.65 21.23
N CYS A 108 17.05 12.16 21.06
CA CYS A 108 16.74 13.53 20.66
C CYS A 108 16.02 14.28 21.79
N ASN A 109 16.25 15.59 21.87
CA ASN A 109 15.61 16.47 22.84
C ASN A 109 14.30 17.07 22.30
N PHE A 110 13.43 17.53 23.20
CA PHE A 110 12.25 18.31 22.85
C PHE A 110 12.61 19.50 21.95
N GLY A 111 11.78 19.76 20.93
CA GLY A 111 11.96 20.83 19.95
C GLY A 111 13.01 20.53 18.87
N LYS A 112 13.64 19.34 18.88
CA LYS A 112 14.59 18.94 17.84
C LYS A 112 13.85 18.67 16.53
N ASN A 113 14.26 19.36 15.47
CA ASN A 113 13.88 19.01 14.10
C ASN A 113 14.57 17.70 13.68
N VAL A 114 13.81 16.82 13.06
CA VAL A 114 14.24 15.50 12.57
C VAL A 114 13.89 15.35 11.09
N LYS A 115 14.67 14.55 10.39
CA LYS A 115 14.44 14.13 9.01
C LYS A 115 14.14 12.64 8.97
N ALA A 116 13.51 12.20 7.87
CA ALA A 116 13.30 10.78 7.62
C ALA A 116 14.59 9.98 7.78
N GLY A 117 14.54 8.93 8.59
CA GLY A 117 15.68 8.04 8.86
C GLY A 117 16.59 8.46 10.03
N ASP A 118 16.43 9.67 10.59
CA ASP A 118 17.17 10.08 11.78
C ASP A 118 16.82 9.17 12.96
N ASN A 119 17.83 8.71 13.70
CA ASN A 119 17.60 7.97 14.94
C ASN A 119 17.04 8.92 16.02
N VAL A 120 15.89 8.58 16.58
CA VAL A 120 15.18 9.39 17.59
C VAL A 120 15.08 8.71 18.95
N ALA A 121 15.08 7.38 19.00
CA ALA A 121 15.10 6.62 20.25
C ALA A 121 15.68 5.22 20.05
N ARG A 122 15.75 4.44 21.14
CA ARG A 122 15.98 3.00 21.11
C ARG A 122 14.81 2.23 21.71
N CYS A 123 14.46 1.10 21.10
CA CYS A 123 13.37 0.24 21.57
C CYS A 123 13.80 -0.72 22.69
N ASP A 124 12.87 -1.12 23.57
CA ASP A 124 13.12 -2.07 24.67
C ASP A 124 12.33 -3.40 24.57
N GLY A 125 12.31 -4.03 23.39
CA GLY A 125 11.69 -5.35 23.23
C GLY A 125 10.23 -5.33 22.77
N LEU A 126 9.53 -4.24 23.08
CA LEU A 126 8.18 -3.93 22.62
C LEU A 126 8.16 -2.46 22.20
N LEU A 127 7.52 -2.15 21.07
CA LEU A 127 7.28 -0.79 20.63
C LEU A 127 5.78 -0.58 20.50
N HIS A 128 5.24 0.33 21.31
CA HIS A 128 3.86 0.77 21.17
C HIS A 128 3.80 2.03 20.31
N VAL A 129 2.87 2.07 19.36
CA VAL A 129 2.70 3.17 18.41
C VAL A 129 1.25 3.64 18.41
N GLU A 130 1.04 4.93 18.67
CA GLU A 130 -0.24 5.62 18.49
C GLU A 130 -0.08 6.73 17.44
N VAL A 131 -1.15 7.02 16.70
CA VAL A 131 -1.14 8.03 15.64
C VAL A 131 -2.38 8.90 15.74
N HIS A 132 -2.15 10.22 15.78
CA HIS A 132 -3.22 11.21 15.75
C HIS A 132 -3.09 12.10 14.52
N PHE A 133 -4.15 12.24 13.73
CA PHE A 133 -4.24 13.18 12.61
C PHE A 133 -5.02 14.42 13.05
N ASN A 134 -4.36 15.58 13.10
CA ASN A 134 -4.93 16.83 13.60
C ASN A 134 -5.58 16.70 15.00
N GLY A 135 -5.02 15.84 15.84
CA GLY A 135 -5.52 15.57 17.19
C GLY A 135 -6.60 14.49 17.28
N GLU A 136 -7.08 13.93 16.17
CA GLU A 136 -7.99 12.78 16.18
C GLU A 136 -7.21 11.47 16.06
N GLU A 137 -7.51 10.51 16.94
CA GLU A 137 -6.91 9.16 16.93
C GLU A 137 -7.21 8.44 15.59
N THR A 138 -6.20 7.80 15.02
CA THR A 138 -6.27 7.08 13.74
C THR A 138 -5.59 5.72 13.86
N ASP A 139 -5.97 4.77 13.01
CA ASP A 139 -5.34 3.46 12.98
C ASP A 139 -3.84 3.59 12.57
N PRO A 140 -2.89 3.21 13.45
CA PRO A 140 -1.48 3.24 13.12
C PRO A 140 -1.12 2.38 11.90
N LEU A 141 -1.88 1.32 11.60
CA LEU A 141 -1.65 0.48 10.43
C LEU A 141 -1.91 1.25 9.14
N GLU A 142 -3.00 2.01 9.06
CA GLU A 142 -3.33 2.83 7.89
C GLU A 142 -2.24 3.89 7.65
N PHE A 143 -1.81 4.57 8.72
CA PHE A 143 -0.76 5.57 8.64
C PHE A 143 0.60 4.96 8.24
N LEU A 144 1.03 3.86 8.86
CA LEU A 144 2.29 3.20 8.52
C LEU A 144 2.29 2.63 7.10
N THR A 145 1.13 2.16 6.61
CA THR A 145 0.96 1.72 5.22
C THR A 145 1.14 2.91 4.27
N MET A 146 0.52 4.05 4.55
CA MET A 146 0.73 5.28 3.78
C MET A 146 2.21 5.71 3.76
N ILE A 147 2.89 5.67 4.91
CA ILE A 147 4.33 6.01 4.98
C ILE A 147 5.16 5.05 4.14
N ARG A 148 4.86 3.74 4.19
CA ARG A 148 5.52 2.72 3.36
C ARG A 148 5.31 3.01 1.87
N ASP A 149 4.08 3.27 1.44
CA ASP A 149 3.75 3.53 0.05
C ASP A 149 4.46 4.80 -0.45
N ASN A 150 4.49 5.84 0.38
CA ASN A 150 5.23 7.07 0.10
C ASN A 150 6.75 6.86 0.04
N LEU A 151 7.32 6.03 0.93
CA LEU A 151 8.73 5.64 0.90
C LEU A 151 9.07 4.92 -0.41
N ILE A 152 8.25 3.96 -0.80
CA ILE A 152 8.38 3.24 -2.07
C ILE A 152 8.38 4.26 -3.21
N VAL A 153 7.33 5.07 -3.35
CA VAL A 153 7.20 6.06 -4.44
C VAL A 153 8.35 7.07 -4.43
N ASN A 154 8.85 7.49 -3.26
CA ASN A 154 9.95 8.44 -3.18
C ASN A 154 11.30 7.81 -3.57
N SER A 155 11.60 6.61 -3.07
CA SER A 155 12.79 5.85 -3.49
C SER A 155 12.81 5.58 -4.99
N GLN A 156 11.63 5.49 -5.60
CA GLN A 156 11.47 5.34 -7.03
C GLN A 156 11.80 6.60 -7.83
N LYS A 157 11.56 7.80 -7.28
CA LYS A 157 11.88 9.09 -7.93
C LYS A 157 13.36 9.46 -7.84
N ASP A 158 14.01 9.11 -6.73
CA ASP A 158 15.42 9.45 -6.47
C ASP A 158 16.40 8.57 -7.26
N MET A 159 15.97 7.38 -7.71
CA MET A 159 16.76 6.48 -8.55
C MET A 159 16.35 6.63 -10.02
N SER A 160 17.04 7.50 -10.76
CA SER A 160 16.87 7.65 -12.20
C SER A 160 17.01 6.31 -12.95
N GLY A 161 15.89 5.74 -13.42
CA GLY A 161 15.83 4.79 -14.53
C GLY A 161 16.51 3.43 -14.38
N THR A 162 16.83 2.95 -13.16
CA THR A 162 17.48 1.62 -13.01
C THR A 162 17.11 0.89 -11.72
N ASN A 163 15.85 0.99 -11.27
CA ASN A 163 15.37 0.11 -10.20
C ASN A 163 14.66 -1.12 -10.79
N PRO A 164 15.14 -2.35 -10.58
CA PRO A 164 14.43 -3.58 -10.97
C PRO A 164 13.04 -3.74 -10.33
N GLU A 165 12.74 -2.99 -9.27
CA GLU A 165 11.42 -2.89 -8.64
C GLU A 165 10.48 -1.91 -9.37
N ILE A 166 11.01 -0.96 -10.14
CA ILE A 166 10.27 -0.06 -11.07
C ILE A 166 10.24 -0.62 -12.47
N ALA A 167 11.13 -1.54 -12.85
CA ALA A 167 11.08 -2.17 -14.16
C ALA A 167 9.64 -2.65 -14.44
N THR A 168 8.94 -3.21 -13.46
CA THR A 168 7.51 -3.56 -13.56
C THR A 168 6.49 -2.44 -13.74
N LEU A 169 6.79 -1.21 -13.31
CA LEU A 169 5.93 -0.03 -13.37
C LEU A 169 6.26 0.92 -14.55
N ASP A 170 7.50 0.89 -15.04
CA ASP A 170 7.97 1.58 -16.26
C ASP A 170 7.92 0.67 -17.50
N PHE A 171 7.24 -0.47 -17.40
CA PHE A 171 7.03 -1.29 -18.57
C PHE A 171 6.13 -0.54 -19.57
N ASP A 172 6.66 -0.29 -20.77
CA ASP A 172 5.90 0.24 -21.90
C ASP A 172 4.95 -0.85 -22.41
N VAL A 173 3.90 -1.10 -21.63
CA VAL A 173 2.90 -2.14 -21.89
C VAL A 173 1.81 -1.53 -22.73
N HIS A 174 1.67 -2.03 -23.96
CA HIS A 174 0.59 -1.63 -24.84
C HIS A 174 -0.52 -2.66 -24.86
N THR A 175 -1.75 -2.17 -24.76
CA THR A 175 -2.96 -2.97 -24.89
C THR A 175 -3.78 -2.50 -26.09
N PRO A 176 -4.66 -3.35 -26.65
CA PRO A 176 -5.63 -2.92 -27.65
C PRO A 176 -6.59 -1.81 -27.17
N TYR A 177 -6.58 -1.50 -25.87
CA TYR A 177 -7.47 -0.56 -25.22
C TYR A 177 -6.80 0.78 -24.86
N ASP A 178 -5.55 1.02 -25.28
CA ASP A 178 -4.79 2.22 -24.91
C ASP A 178 -5.52 3.52 -25.30
N ALA A 179 -6.25 3.51 -26.42
CA ALA A 179 -7.06 4.65 -26.86
C ALA A 179 -8.25 4.96 -25.92
N GLN A 180 -8.71 3.98 -25.14
CA GLN A 180 -9.82 4.08 -24.20
C GLN A 180 -9.37 4.04 -22.72
N GLN A 181 -8.06 4.10 -22.46
CA GLN A 181 -7.50 3.90 -21.12
C GLN A 181 -8.17 4.81 -20.06
N THR A 182 -8.32 6.10 -20.35
CA THR A 182 -8.98 7.06 -19.44
C THR A 182 -10.41 6.67 -19.07
N GLU A 183 -11.17 6.13 -20.03
CA GLU A 183 -12.54 5.67 -19.79
C GLU A 183 -12.54 4.38 -18.96
N ILE A 184 -11.64 3.45 -19.27
CA ILE A 184 -11.48 2.18 -18.54
C ILE A 184 -11.09 2.45 -17.09
N ASP A 185 -10.17 3.38 -16.82
CA ASP A 185 -9.75 3.74 -15.47
C ASP A 185 -10.94 4.28 -14.65
N GLN A 186 -11.78 5.12 -15.25
CA GLN A 186 -12.99 5.62 -14.59
C GLN A 186 -14.00 4.51 -14.31
N LEU A 187 -14.16 3.56 -15.24
CA LEU A 187 -15.01 2.40 -15.05
C LEU A 187 -14.47 1.47 -13.97
N MET A 188 -13.15 1.23 -13.92
CA MET A 188 -12.50 0.45 -12.86
C MET A 188 -12.68 1.14 -11.50
N MET A 189 -12.41 2.43 -11.38
CA MET A 189 -12.64 3.18 -10.13
C MET A 189 -14.08 3.04 -9.62
N ARG A 190 -15.06 2.97 -10.54
CA ARG A 190 -16.48 2.89 -10.18
C ARG A 190 -16.97 1.47 -9.91
N TYR A 191 -16.52 0.47 -10.68
CA TYR A 191 -17.13 -0.86 -10.70
C TYR A 191 -16.20 -1.99 -10.29
N PHE A 192 -14.90 -1.74 -10.06
CA PHE A 192 -13.95 -2.78 -9.65
C PHE A 192 -14.35 -3.46 -8.34
N GLY A 193 -14.86 -2.70 -7.36
CA GLY A 193 -15.37 -3.27 -6.11
C GLY A 193 -16.53 -4.25 -6.32
N SER A 194 -17.48 -3.90 -7.19
CA SER A 194 -18.61 -4.79 -7.54
C SER A 194 -18.13 -6.03 -8.29
N TYR A 195 -17.21 -5.84 -9.26
CA TYR A 195 -16.59 -6.93 -10.01
C TYR A 195 -15.93 -7.95 -9.09
N MET A 196 -15.10 -7.51 -8.13
CA MET A 196 -14.45 -8.40 -7.17
C MET A 196 -15.45 -9.09 -6.25
N THR A 197 -16.49 -8.38 -5.80
CA THR A 197 -17.53 -8.94 -4.92
C THR A 197 -18.29 -10.05 -5.63
N ASP A 198 -18.70 -9.83 -6.88
CA ASP A 198 -19.44 -10.83 -7.66
C ASP A 198 -18.59 -12.03 -8.06
N LEU A 199 -17.30 -11.80 -8.37
CA LEU A 199 -16.34 -12.87 -8.67
C LEU A 199 -16.07 -13.75 -7.44
N LEU A 200 -15.88 -13.14 -6.25
CA LEU A 200 -15.64 -13.88 -5.00
C LEU A 200 -16.89 -14.59 -4.47
N SER A 201 -18.08 -14.01 -4.70
CA SER A 201 -19.35 -14.60 -4.28
C SER A 201 -19.89 -15.64 -5.27
N GLY A 202 -19.25 -15.79 -6.43
CA GLY A 202 -19.69 -16.71 -7.49
C GLY A 202 -20.89 -16.21 -8.31
N ASN A 203 -21.24 -14.92 -8.22
CA ASN A 203 -22.29 -14.31 -9.03
C ASN A 203 -21.82 -14.06 -10.47
N TYR A 204 -20.53 -13.80 -10.66
CA TYR A 204 -19.89 -13.72 -11.97
C TYR A 204 -18.88 -14.87 -12.11
N HIS A 205 -18.98 -15.60 -13.22
CA HIS A 205 -18.02 -16.65 -13.56
C HIS A 205 -17.19 -16.19 -14.75
N VAL A 206 -15.87 -16.18 -14.56
CA VAL A 206 -14.92 -15.88 -15.62
C VAL A 206 -15.12 -16.88 -16.77
N PRO A 207 -15.27 -16.44 -18.03
CA PRO A 207 -15.45 -17.34 -19.15
C PRO A 207 -14.30 -18.34 -19.29
N THR A 208 -14.59 -19.60 -19.66
CA THR A 208 -13.58 -20.65 -19.82
C THR A 208 -12.44 -20.25 -20.76
N GLN A 209 -12.74 -19.48 -21.81
CA GLN A 209 -11.74 -19.01 -22.76
C GLN A 209 -10.78 -17.99 -22.12
N THR A 210 -11.29 -17.08 -21.29
CA THR A 210 -10.49 -16.12 -20.51
C THR A 210 -9.57 -16.86 -19.54
N GLU A 211 -10.12 -17.82 -18.78
CA GLU A 211 -9.34 -18.61 -17.82
C GLU A 211 -8.23 -19.41 -18.52
N GLN A 212 -8.56 -20.10 -19.61
CA GLN A 212 -7.58 -20.86 -20.39
C GLN A 212 -6.53 -19.93 -21.02
N GLY A 213 -6.94 -18.75 -21.47
CA GLY A 213 -6.05 -17.70 -21.98
C GLY A 213 -5.01 -17.29 -20.92
N LEU A 214 -5.46 -16.95 -19.71
CA LEU A 214 -4.57 -16.60 -18.60
C LEU A 214 -3.62 -17.74 -18.26
N ARG A 215 -4.13 -18.97 -18.12
CA ARG A 215 -3.32 -20.16 -17.84
C ARG A 215 -2.24 -20.38 -18.91
N ASN A 216 -2.60 -20.23 -20.18
CA ASN A 216 -1.67 -20.42 -21.29
C ASN A 216 -0.56 -19.37 -21.30
N VAL A 217 -0.91 -18.09 -21.11
CA VAL A 217 0.05 -16.97 -21.08
C VAL A 217 1.04 -17.13 -19.92
N ILE A 218 0.55 -17.50 -18.73
CA ILE A 218 1.41 -17.75 -17.56
C ILE A 218 2.33 -18.96 -17.80
N ALA A 219 1.79 -20.06 -18.33
CA ALA A 219 2.61 -21.24 -18.63
C ALA A 219 3.66 -20.97 -19.72
N GLU A 220 3.35 -20.10 -20.68
CA GLU A 220 4.28 -19.65 -21.70
C GLU A 220 5.41 -18.78 -21.11
N GLY A 221 5.07 -17.83 -20.23
CA GLY A 221 6.05 -17.02 -19.50
C GLY A 221 7.05 -17.90 -18.72
N ALA A 222 6.57 -18.99 -18.10
CA ALA A 222 7.42 -19.95 -17.41
C ALA A 222 8.38 -20.66 -18.37
N ARG A 223 7.88 -21.17 -19.50
CA ARG A 223 8.71 -21.87 -20.50
C ARG A 223 9.76 -20.98 -21.15
N ASN A 224 9.43 -19.70 -21.34
CA ASN A 224 10.30 -18.75 -22.01
C ASN A 224 11.30 -18.06 -21.06
N GLY A 225 11.30 -18.42 -19.77
CA GLY A 225 12.20 -17.81 -18.79
C GLY A 225 11.94 -16.32 -18.58
N ALA A 226 10.69 -15.88 -18.71
CA ALA A 226 10.28 -14.50 -18.50
C ALA A 226 10.33 -14.12 -17.00
N TYR A 227 10.24 -15.10 -16.11
CA TYR A 227 10.35 -14.88 -14.66
C TYR A 227 11.81 -14.83 -14.21
N TYR A 228 12.07 -14.10 -13.13
CA TYR A 228 13.40 -13.97 -12.50
C TYR A 228 14.48 -13.35 -13.40
N GLU A 229 14.11 -12.42 -14.29
CA GLU A 229 15.07 -11.55 -14.97
C GLU A 229 15.75 -10.56 -14.00
N HIS A 230 15.00 -10.16 -12.99
CA HIS A 230 15.49 -9.38 -11.86
C HIS A 230 15.31 -10.17 -10.56
N THR A 231 16.06 -9.79 -9.53
CA THR A 231 15.86 -10.33 -8.18
C THR A 231 14.42 -10.05 -7.75
N PRO A 232 13.63 -11.09 -7.37
CA PRO A 232 12.29 -10.89 -6.87
C PRO A 232 12.26 -9.92 -5.69
N SER A 233 11.24 -9.07 -5.66
CA SER A 233 11.00 -8.13 -4.57
C SER A 233 9.52 -8.09 -4.23
N MET A 234 9.13 -7.30 -3.22
CA MET A 234 7.72 -7.15 -2.87
C MET A 234 6.86 -6.61 -4.03
N LEU A 235 7.39 -5.65 -4.81
CA LEU A 235 6.67 -5.00 -5.90
C LEU A 235 6.82 -5.73 -7.24
N ASN A 236 7.88 -6.51 -7.37
CA ASN A 236 8.11 -7.39 -8.50
C ASN A 236 8.34 -8.82 -8.01
N PRO A 237 7.29 -9.49 -7.48
CA PRO A 237 7.43 -10.80 -6.84
C PRO A 237 7.87 -11.91 -7.78
N LEU A 238 7.72 -11.69 -9.09
CA LEU A 238 8.15 -12.63 -10.13
C LEU A 238 9.47 -12.24 -10.78
N GLY A 239 10.12 -11.17 -10.32
CA GLY A 239 11.38 -10.68 -10.90
C GLY A 239 11.27 -10.40 -12.41
N LEU A 240 10.12 -9.89 -12.87
CA LEU A 240 9.84 -9.59 -14.26
C LEU A 240 10.80 -8.51 -14.77
N GLY A 241 11.31 -8.66 -15.98
CA GLY A 241 12.07 -7.63 -16.70
C GLY A 241 11.55 -7.47 -18.13
N HIS A 242 12.35 -6.91 -19.03
CA HIS A 242 11.94 -6.64 -20.41
C HIS A 242 11.45 -7.87 -21.17
N ARG A 243 11.95 -9.07 -20.86
CA ARG A 243 11.49 -10.31 -21.50
C ARG A 243 10.04 -10.66 -21.15
N SER A 244 9.48 -10.05 -20.11
CA SER A 244 8.11 -10.23 -19.67
C SER A 244 7.11 -9.31 -20.34
N PHE A 245 7.53 -8.33 -21.14
CA PHE A 245 6.62 -7.38 -21.82
C PHE A 245 5.45 -8.05 -22.51
N SER A 246 5.74 -8.94 -23.46
CA SER A 246 4.69 -9.65 -24.22
C SER A 246 3.74 -10.47 -23.35
N ILE A 247 4.21 -10.96 -22.20
CA ILE A 247 3.39 -11.70 -21.24
C ILE A 247 2.48 -10.74 -20.49
N ILE A 248 3.01 -9.61 -20.03
CA ILE A 248 2.28 -8.59 -19.27
C ILE A 248 1.22 -7.92 -20.14
N GLU A 249 1.54 -7.55 -21.37
CA GLU A 249 0.59 -7.02 -22.36
C GLU A 249 -0.61 -7.96 -22.56
N ARG A 250 -0.33 -9.26 -22.72
CA ARG A 250 -1.37 -10.28 -22.91
C ARG A 250 -2.19 -10.49 -21.65
N VAL A 251 -1.56 -10.56 -20.47
CA VAL A 251 -2.27 -10.68 -19.19
C VAL A 251 -3.17 -9.47 -18.97
N GLN A 252 -2.65 -8.24 -19.10
CA GLN A 252 -3.44 -7.03 -18.93
C GLN A 252 -4.60 -6.97 -19.93
N THR A 253 -4.35 -7.30 -21.20
CA THR A 253 -5.41 -7.37 -22.22
C THR A 253 -6.52 -8.33 -21.79
N ILE A 254 -6.19 -9.55 -21.36
CA ILE A 254 -7.18 -10.55 -20.94
C ILE A 254 -7.98 -10.06 -19.72
N LEU A 255 -7.31 -9.46 -18.73
CA LEU A 255 -7.96 -8.95 -17.52
C LEU A 255 -8.89 -7.76 -17.83
N ILE A 256 -8.46 -6.82 -18.66
CA ILE A 256 -9.28 -5.69 -19.10
C ILE A 256 -10.49 -6.20 -19.90
N THR A 257 -10.28 -7.14 -20.84
CA THR A 257 -11.38 -7.74 -21.61
C THR A 257 -12.39 -8.42 -20.69
N ASP A 258 -11.95 -9.17 -19.68
CA ASP A 258 -12.86 -9.84 -18.74
C ASP A 258 -13.65 -8.84 -17.89
N PHE A 259 -13.01 -7.77 -17.42
CA PHE A 259 -13.68 -6.71 -16.69
C PHE A 259 -14.75 -6.02 -17.57
N LEU A 260 -14.45 -5.75 -18.84
CA LEU A 260 -15.42 -5.18 -19.78
C LEU A 260 -16.56 -6.16 -20.09
N ASN A 261 -16.29 -7.47 -20.15
CA ASN A 261 -17.33 -8.50 -20.28
C ASN A 261 -18.26 -8.49 -19.06
N TYR A 262 -17.70 -8.42 -17.85
CA TYR A 262 -18.49 -8.29 -16.63
C TYR A 262 -19.40 -7.06 -16.67
N LEU A 263 -18.88 -5.89 -17.07
CA LEU A 263 -19.68 -4.68 -17.20
C LEU A 263 -20.81 -4.81 -18.21
N ALA A 264 -20.55 -5.46 -19.35
CA ALA A 264 -21.56 -5.69 -20.37
C ALA A 264 -22.68 -6.61 -19.86
N LEU A 265 -22.33 -7.71 -19.19
CA LEU A 265 -23.28 -8.74 -18.76
C LEU A 265 -24.06 -8.34 -17.51
N MET A 266 -23.39 -7.78 -16.51
CA MET A 266 -23.96 -7.52 -15.19
C MET A 266 -24.52 -6.10 -15.06
N HIS A 267 -23.95 -5.14 -15.77
CA HIS A 267 -24.31 -3.71 -15.65
C HIS A 267 -24.85 -3.11 -16.95
N SER A 268 -24.85 -3.84 -18.08
CA SER A 268 -25.17 -3.30 -19.41
C SER A 268 -24.38 -2.03 -19.76
N VAL A 269 -23.13 -1.94 -19.26
CA VAL A 269 -22.21 -0.84 -19.51
C VAL A 269 -21.21 -1.26 -20.58
N PHE A 270 -20.97 -0.38 -21.55
CA PHE A 270 -20.06 -0.59 -22.67
C PHE A 270 -19.15 0.61 -22.82
N LEU A 271 -17.98 0.41 -23.44
CA LEU A 271 -17.12 1.53 -23.82
C LEU A 271 -17.85 2.44 -24.82
N SER A 272 -17.65 3.74 -24.65
CA SER A 272 -18.26 4.78 -25.49
C SER A 272 -17.91 4.62 -26.98
N SER A 273 -16.73 4.08 -27.28
CA SER A 273 -16.24 3.86 -28.64
C SER A 273 -16.76 2.58 -29.31
N MET A 274 -17.46 1.70 -28.59
CA MET A 274 -17.93 0.42 -29.16
C MET A 274 -19.12 0.61 -30.10
N SER A 275 -19.04 -0.05 -31.26
CA SER A 275 -20.14 -0.17 -32.21
C SER A 275 -21.24 -1.10 -31.70
N GLU A 276 -22.46 -0.95 -32.22
CA GLU A 276 -23.60 -1.81 -31.86
C GLU A 276 -23.35 -3.30 -32.14
N ILE A 277 -22.50 -3.61 -33.12
CA ILE A 277 -22.11 -4.99 -33.45
C ILE A 277 -21.20 -5.56 -32.35
N GLU A 278 -20.27 -4.77 -31.84
CA GLU A 278 -19.34 -5.18 -30.77
C GLU A 278 -20.08 -5.36 -29.44
N LYS A 279 -20.98 -4.43 -29.10
CA LYS A 279 -21.86 -4.56 -27.92
C LYS A 279 -22.68 -5.85 -27.97
N LYS A 280 -23.22 -6.17 -29.15
CA LYS A 280 -24.02 -7.40 -29.34
C LYS A 280 -23.18 -8.67 -29.15
N LYS A 281 -21.93 -8.70 -29.61
CA LYS A 281 -21.02 -9.85 -29.41
C LYS A 281 -20.76 -10.13 -27.92
N LEU A 282 -20.47 -9.07 -27.15
CA LEU A 282 -20.24 -9.17 -25.70
C LEU A 282 -21.45 -9.73 -24.95
N LEU A 283 -22.66 -9.34 -25.36
CA LEU A 283 -23.90 -9.84 -24.77
C LEU A 283 -24.22 -11.29 -25.16
N THR A 284 -23.71 -11.77 -26.29
CA THR A 284 -23.99 -13.14 -26.78
C THR A 284 -22.93 -14.17 -26.42
N GLY A 285 -21.81 -13.76 -25.83
CA GLY A 285 -20.70 -14.66 -25.47
C GLY A 285 -20.03 -15.34 -26.68
N LEU A 286 -20.10 -14.72 -27.86
CA LEU A 286 -19.61 -15.22 -29.16
C LEU A 286 -18.60 -14.27 -29.79
#